data_AF-A0A6G8G2K4-F1
#
_entry.id   AF-A0A6G8G2K4-F1
#
_cell.length_a   1.000
_cell.length_b   1.000
_cell.length_c   1.000
_cell.angle_alpha   90.00
_cell.angle_beta   90.00
_cell.angle_gamma   90.00
#
_symmetry.space_group_name_H-M   'P 1'
#
loop_
_entity.id
_entity.type
_entity.pdbx_description
1 polymer ?
#
loop_
_entity_poly.entity_id
_entity_poly.type
_entity_poly.pdbx_seq_one_letter_code
_entity_poly.pdbx_strand_id
1 'polypeptide(L)'
;MDTASATAPQPGDHLCGFYYGDEERDALLLPFLRGGLRAGDKCLAVVDSTPVEDVIAEVTEGLDADALLASGQLELYGSGQTCLRGAPSTRSG
;
A
#
# COMPACT_ATOMS: atom_id res chain seq x y z
N MET A 1 -7.17 -0.28 -29.42
CA MET A 1 -6.75 -0.15 -28.02
C MET A 1 -7.83 0.65 -27.34
N ASP A 2 -8.79 -0.04 -26.73
CA ASP A 2 -9.85 0.60 -25.96
C ASP A 2 -9.23 1.20 -24.71
N THR A 3 -9.13 2.53 -24.65
CA THR A 3 -8.96 3.26 -23.40
C THR A 3 -10.27 3.11 -22.62
N ALA A 4 -10.39 2.01 -21.86
CA ALA A 4 -11.35 1.95 -20.79
C ALA A 4 -11.00 3.08 -19.81
N SER A 5 -11.87 4.09 -19.70
CA SER A 5 -11.78 5.08 -18.64
C SER A 5 -11.89 4.32 -17.32
N ALA A 6 -10.78 4.15 -16.61
CA ALA A 6 -10.79 3.52 -15.30
C ALA A 6 -11.62 4.41 -14.37
N THR A 7 -12.81 3.94 -13.99
CA THR A 7 -13.61 4.59 -12.96
C THR A 7 -12.80 4.62 -11.67
N ALA A 8 -12.81 5.76 -10.97
CA ALA A 8 -12.15 5.86 -9.67
C ALA A 8 -12.71 4.80 -8.71
N PRO A 9 -11.85 4.13 -7.92
CA PRO A 9 -12.30 3.14 -6.95
C PRO A 9 -13.32 3.75 -5.98
N GLN A 10 -14.35 2.98 -5.68
CA GLN A 10 -15.37 3.32 -4.70
C GLN A 10 -15.12 2.58 -3.38
N PRO A 11 -15.67 3.05 -2.25
CA PRO A 11 -15.62 2.31 -1.00
C PRO A 11 -16.16 0.89 -1.17
N GLY A 12 -15.34 -0.11 -0.85
CA GLY A 12 -15.66 -1.54 -1.00
C GLY A 12 -15.07 -2.21 -2.25
N ASP A 13 -14.50 -1.45 -3.19
CA ASP A 13 -13.84 -2.03 -4.36
C ASP A 13 -12.54 -2.75 -3.98
N HIS A 14 -12.28 -3.86 -4.67
CA HIS A 14 -10.99 -4.55 -4.62
C HIS A 14 -10.23 -4.30 -5.91
N LEU A 15 -9.12 -3.58 -5.80
CA LEU A 15 -8.19 -3.38 -6.90
C LEU A 15 -7.09 -4.44 -6.83
N CYS A 16 -7.00 -5.27 -7.87
CA CYS A 16 -5.90 -6.21 -8.07
C CYS A 16 -5.09 -5.76 -9.28
N GLY A 17 -3.83 -5.40 -9.06
CA GLY A 17 -2.90 -4.96 -10.10
C GLY A 17 -1.80 -5.98 -10.33
N PHE A 18 -1.48 -6.25 -11.60
CA PHE A 18 -0.26 -6.95 -12.00
C PHE A 18 0.76 -5.92 -12.45
N TYR A 19 2.00 -6.09 -12.00
CA TYR A 19 3.11 -5.18 -12.29
C TYR A 19 4.40 -5.99 -12.44
N TYR A 20 5.34 -5.44 -13.19
CA TYR A 20 6.68 -5.99 -13.36
C TYR A 20 7.69 -5.14 -12.59
N GLY A 21 8.07 -5.65 -11.42
CA GLY A 21 9.06 -5.02 -10.57
C GLY A 21 8.50 -3.86 -9.73
N ASP A 22 9.43 -3.21 -9.04
CA ASP A 22 9.13 -2.26 -7.97
C ASP A 22 8.61 -0.92 -8.49
N GLU A 23 9.17 -0.45 -9.60
CA GLU A 23 8.82 0.83 -10.22
C GLU A 23 7.36 0.85 -10.70
N GLU A 24 6.90 -0.22 -11.37
CA GLU A 24 5.51 -0.33 -11.82
C GLU A 24 4.53 -0.52 -10.66
N ARG A 25 4.94 -1.28 -9.63
CA ARG A 25 4.16 -1.40 -8.40
C ARG A 25 3.95 -0.03 -7.75
N ASP A 26 5.02 0.72 -7.58
CA ASP A 26 4.99 1.98 -6.84
C ASP A 26 4.23 3.06 -7.63
N ALA A 27 4.37 3.06 -8.97
CA ALA A 27 3.54 3.88 -9.86
C ALA A 27 2.03 3.58 -9.73
N LEU A 28 1.65 2.36 -9.34
CA LEU A 28 0.26 1.98 -9.09
C LEU A 28 -0.18 2.28 -7.64
N LEU A 29 0.60 1.89 -6.64
CA LEU A 29 0.19 1.89 -5.24
C LEU A 29 0.38 3.26 -4.55
N LEU A 30 1.48 3.97 -4.83
CA LEU A 30 1.77 5.23 -4.15
C LEU A 30 0.70 6.30 -4.42
N PRO A 31 0.19 6.50 -5.65
CA PRO A 31 -0.86 7.48 -5.90
C PRO A 31 -2.15 7.16 -5.14
N PHE A 32 -2.50 5.89 -5.00
CA PHE A 32 -3.69 5.45 -4.26
C PHE A 32 -3.57 5.80 -2.78
N LEU A 33 -2.47 5.43 -2.15
CA LEU A 33 -2.22 5.72 -0.73
C LEU A 33 -2.10 7.24 -0.48
N ARG A 34 -1.35 7.96 -1.30
CA ARG A 34 -1.23 9.43 -1.21
C ARG A 34 -2.58 10.13 -1.37
N GLY A 35 -3.45 9.62 -2.25
CA GLY A 35 -4.81 10.11 -2.43
C GLY A 35 -5.63 10.00 -1.15
N GLY A 36 -5.64 8.82 -0.53
CA GLY A 36 -6.35 8.58 0.74
C GLY A 36 -5.81 9.44 1.88
N LEU A 37 -4.48 9.52 2.03
CA LEU A 37 -3.86 10.34 3.07
C LEU A 37 -4.26 11.82 2.96
N ARG A 38 -4.25 12.38 1.75
CA ARG A 38 -4.68 13.76 1.48
C ARG A 38 -6.19 13.97 1.74
N ALA A 39 -7.00 12.94 1.54
CA ALA A 39 -8.43 12.96 1.83
C ALA A 39 -8.75 12.80 3.33
N GLY A 40 -7.78 12.44 4.17
CA GLY A 40 -7.99 12.16 5.59
C GLY A 40 -8.37 10.71 5.88
N ASP A 41 -8.28 9.82 4.88
CA ASP A 41 -8.61 8.40 5.04
C ASP A 41 -7.52 7.68 5.83
N LYS A 42 -7.93 6.61 6.54
CA LYS A 42 -6.99 5.65 7.12
C LYS A 42 -6.43 4.77 6.01
N CYS A 43 -5.11 4.80 5.85
CA CYS A 43 -4.37 4.01 4.88
C CYS A 43 -3.57 2.91 5.58
N LEU A 44 -3.87 1.65 5.27
CA LEU A 44 -3.13 0.48 5.76
C LEU A 44 -2.52 -0.26 4.58
N ALA A 45 -1.22 -0.60 4.67
CA ALA A 45 -0.54 -1.41 3.68
C ALA A 45 0.30 -2.53 4.32
N VAL A 46 0.33 -3.66 3.63
CA VAL A 46 1.21 -4.79 3.97
C VAL A 46 2.18 -4.98 2.82
N VAL A 47 3.47 -4.97 3.10
CA VAL A 47 4.54 -5.11 2.11
C VAL A 47 5.39 -6.35 2.40
N ASP A 48 5.81 -7.05 1.35
CA ASP A 48 6.58 -8.30 1.49
C ASP A 48 8.05 -8.14 1.11
N SER A 49 8.35 -7.44 0.02
CA SER A 49 9.70 -7.39 -0.56
C SER A 49 10.42 -6.05 -0.39
N THR A 50 9.74 -5.02 0.09
CA THR A 50 10.29 -3.66 0.25
C THR A 50 10.35 -3.30 1.74
N PRO A 51 11.45 -2.70 2.23
CA PRO A 51 11.51 -2.20 3.59
C PRO A 51 10.37 -1.22 3.89
N VAL A 52 9.75 -1.35 5.06
CA VAL A 52 8.57 -0.55 5.43
C VAL A 52 8.92 0.93 5.50
N GLU A 53 10.11 1.25 6.00
CA GLU A 53 10.66 2.59 6.11
C GLU A 53 10.79 3.30 4.76
N ASP A 54 11.20 2.59 3.71
CA ASP A 54 11.35 3.14 2.36
C ASP A 54 9.96 3.50 1.80
N VAL A 55 8.98 2.61 2.00
CA VAL A 55 7.60 2.84 1.55
C VAL A 55 6.96 3.99 2.31
N ILE A 56 7.23 4.15 3.61
CA ILE A 56 6.79 5.30 4.40
C ILE A 56 7.38 6.59 3.81
N ALA A 57 8.69 6.62 3.56
CA ALA A 57 9.36 7.81 3.02
C ALA A 57 8.76 8.22 1.66
N GLU A 58 8.56 7.25 0.77
CA GLU A 58 7.92 7.44 -0.53
C GLU A 58 6.47 7.95 -0.37
N VAL A 59 5.60 7.23 0.35
CA VAL A 59 4.17 7.58 0.41
C VAL A 59 3.90 8.90 1.11
N THR A 60 4.75 9.30 2.05
CA THR A 60 4.62 10.55 2.82
C THR A 60 5.38 11.72 2.22
N GLU A 61 5.97 11.58 1.03
CA GLU A 61 6.66 12.67 0.35
C GLU A 61 5.76 13.92 0.24
N GLY A 62 6.20 15.03 0.86
CA GLY A 62 5.45 16.28 0.93
C GLY A 62 4.32 16.33 1.98
N LEU A 63 4.25 15.35 2.89
CA LEU A 63 3.35 15.27 4.04
C LEU A 63 4.14 15.18 5.36
N ASP A 64 3.46 15.38 6.48
CA ASP A 64 4.05 15.16 7.81
C ASP A 64 3.95 13.68 8.20
N ALA A 65 5.01 12.92 7.91
CA ALA A 65 5.05 11.48 8.16
C ALA A 65 4.82 11.13 9.64
N ASP A 66 5.45 11.87 10.56
CA ASP A 66 5.37 11.60 11.99
C ASP A 66 3.95 11.81 12.51
N ALA A 67 3.26 12.87 12.06
CA ALA A 67 1.86 13.10 12.43
C ALA A 67 0.92 12.01 11.89
N LEU A 68 1.13 11.54 10.66
CA LEU A 68 0.32 10.49 10.04
C LEU A 68 0.49 9.13 10.73
N LEU A 69 1.73 8.80 11.14
CA LEU A 69 2.03 7.58 11.89
C LEU A 69 1.51 7.68 13.32
N ALA A 70 1.73 8.80 14.01
CA ALA A 70 1.32 8.99 15.40
C ALA A 70 -0.21 8.99 15.56
N SER A 71 -0.94 9.51 14.57
CA SER A 71 -2.41 9.48 14.54
C SER A 71 -2.99 8.11 14.18
N GLY A 72 -2.17 7.18 13.66
CA GLY A 72 -2.64 5.90 13.11
C GLY A 72 -3.40 6.04 11.78
N GLN A 73 -3.31 7.21 11.14
CA GLN A 73 -3.86 7.41 9.81
C GLN A 73 -3.07 6.60 8.77
N LEU A 74 -1.76 6.46 8.97
CA LEU A 74 -0.91 5.58 8.17
C LEU A 74 -0.39 4.41 9.00
N GLU A 75 -0.65 3.19 8.54
CA GLU A 75 -0.14 1.95 9.15
C GLU A 75 0.52 1.09 8.07
N LEU A 76 1.79 0.76 8.22
CA LEU A 76 2.50 -0.17 7.34
C LEU A 76 3.08 -1.33 8.13
N TYR A 77 2.94 -2.53 7.57
CA TYR A 77 3.44 -3.76 8.16
C TYR A 77 4.24 -4.56 7.14
N GLY A 78 5.33 -5.17 7.60
CA GLY A 78 5.95 -6.26 6.85
C GLY A 78 5.08 -7.51 6.88
N SER A 79 5.06 -8.28 5.80
CA SER A 79 4.30 -9.54 5.67
C SER A 79 4.55 -10.51 6.84
N GLY A 80 5.80 -10.59 7.32
CA GLY A 80 6.17 -11.43 8.48
C GLY A 80 5.57 -10.99 9.82
N GLN A 81 5.10 -9.74 9.93
CA GLN A 81 4.43 -9.22 11.13
C GLN A 81 2.91 -9.38 11.06
N THR A 82 2.38 -9.71 9.89
CA THR A 82 0.97 -10.01 9.70
C THR A 82 0.77 -11.50 9.45
N CYS A 83 0.47 -12.24 10.50
CA CYS A 83 -0.14 -13.55 10.31
C CYS A 83 -1.58 -13.33 9.81
N LEU A 84 -1.81 -13.46 8.51
CA LEU A 84 -3.14 -13.88 8.05
C LEU A 84 -3.45 -15.15 8.85
N ARG A 85 -4.51 -15.12 9.67
CA ARG A 85 -4.96 -16.27 10.44
C ARG A 85 -5.44 -17.33 9.44
N GLY A 86 -4.52 -18.14 8.92
CA GLY A 86 -4.77 -19.10 7.84
C GLY A 86 -3.51 -19.85 7.40
N ALA A 87 -3.14 -20.87 8.18
CA ALA A 87 -2.17 -21.94 7.91
C ALA A 87 -0.66 -21.57 7.81
N PRO A 88 0.24 -22.42 8.32
CA PRO A 88 1.68 -22.23 8.18
C PRO A 88 2.12 -22.45 6.72
N SER A 89 2.80 -21.46 6.14
CA SER A 89 3.56 -21.64 4.90
C SER A 89 4.83 -22.44 5.20
N THR A 90 4.75 -23.76 5.13
CA THR A 90 5.95 -24.61 5.14
C THR A 90 6.72 -24.37 3.84
N ARG A 91 7.82 -23.62 3.91
CA ARG A 91 8.80 -23.54 2.82
C ARG A 91 9.59 -24.86 2.85
N SER A 92 9.30 -25.77 1.92
CA SER A 92 10.14 -26.94 1.68
C SER A 92 11.35 -26.49 0.87
N GLY A 93 12.54 -26.66 1.45
CA GLY A 93 13.81 -26.77 0.74
C GLY A 93 14.34 -28.18 0.89
#